data_AF-A0A166A401-F1
#
_entry.id   AF-A0A166A401-F1
#
_cell.length_a   1.000
_cell.length_b   1.000
_cell.length_c   1.000
_cell.angle_alpha   90.00
_cell.angle_beta   90.00
_cell.angle_gamma   90.00
#
_symmetry.space_group_name_H-M   'P 1'
#
loop_
_entity.id
_entity.type
_entity.pdbx_description
1 polymer ?
#
loop_
_entity_poly.entity_id
_entity_poly.type
_entity_poly.pdbx_seq_one_letter_code
_entity_poly.pdbx_strand_id
1 'polypeptide(L)'
;MPLPDHEKLCRCDFCQDHDMGPVTVTGYVVSGDFLLTYYKNVVARNPNLELPMIQIGTAIAIATKHIGTETGITCLHRQFIWQSRRYMLCVYEDDPYSHRRGCLKRSDVESDPAWVVGLPLLHKLLVEHRAIQQNERMSDYQVFRRDREPAVAAQVSLLESLQAKRRRAHL
;
A
#
# COMPACT_ATOMS: atom_id res chain seq x y z
N MET A 1 -21.11 17.84 2.97
CA MET A 1 -21.99 18.45 1.94
C MET A 1 -22.38 17.35 0.98
N PRO A 2 -23.64 17.25 0.52
CA PRO A 2 -24.02 16.23 -0.46
C PRO A 2 -23.19 16.42 -1.74
N LEU A 3 -22.73 15.31 -2.31
CA LEU A 3 -22.03 15.29 -3.59
C LEU A 3 -22.97 15.74 -4.72
N PRO A 4 -22.45 16.37 -5.80
CA PRO A 4 -23.25 16.68 -6.98
C PRO A 4 -23.96 15.41 -7.48
N ASP A 5 -25.24 15.53 -7.84
CA ASP A 5 -26.10 14.44 -8.34
C ASP A 5 -26.49 13.34 -7.34
N HIS A 6 -26.28 13.54 -6.04
CA HIS A 6 -26.69 12.61 -5.00
C HIS A 6 -27.73 13.22 -4.05
N GLU A 7 -28.78 12.46 -3.72
CA GLU A 7 -29.79 12.89 -2.75
C GLU A 7 -29.15 13.14 -1.37
N LYS A 8 -29.70 14.11 -0.62
CA LYS A 8 -29.35 14.29 0.80
C LYS A 8 -29.70 12.98 1.53
N LEU A 9 -28.69 12.30 2.08
CA LEU A 9 -28.74 10.95 2.70
C LEU A 9 -28.50 9.76 1.74
N CYS A 10 -27.89 9.98 0.57
CA CYS A 10 -27.44 8.90 -0.29
C CYS A 10 -26.44 7.99 0.44
N ARG A 11 -26.74 6.69 0.50
CA ARG A 11 -25.90 5.65 1.15
C ARG A 11 -25.06 4.85 0.16
N CYS A 12 -24.89 5.32 -1.07
CA CYS A 12 -23.99 4.65 -1.99
C CYS A 12 -22.55 4.69 -1.48
N ASP A 13 -21.73 3.73 -1.90
CA ASP A 13 -20.33 3.61 -1.47
C ASP A 13 -19.56 4.93 -1.66
N PHE A 14 -19.86 5.68 -2.72
CA PHE A 14 -19.21 6.97 -3.00
C PHE A 14 -19.55 8.07 -1.98
N CYS A 15 -20.80 8.15 -1.52
CA CYS A 15 -21.19 9.10 -0.48
C CYS A 15 -20.68 8.69 0.89
N GLN A 16 -20.68 7.39 1.19
CA GLN A 16 -20.10 6.87 2.42
C GLN A 16 -18.57 7.09 2.46
N ASP A 17 -17.87 6.84 1.37
CA ASP A 17 -16.43 7.07 1.25
C ASP A 17 -16.07 8.56 1.32
N HIS A 18 -16.87 9.43 0.70
CA HIS A 18 -16.65 10.87 0.77
C HIS A 18 -16.87 11.42 2.19
N ASP A 19 -17.89 10.94 2.89
CA ASP A 19 -18.18 11.36 4.26
C ASP A 19 -17.20 10.76 5.29
N MET A 20 -16.55 9.63 4.98
CA MET A 20 -15.57 8.96 5.84
C MET A 20 -14.10 9.24 5.48
N GLY A 21 -13.80 10.13 4.54
CA GLY A 21 -12.44 10.60 4.25
C GLY A 21 -11.36 9.51 3.96
N PRO A 22 -10.08 9.91 3.84
CA PRO A 22 -8.99 8.97 3.64
C PRO A 22 -8.55 8.30 4.95
N VAL A 23 -8.04 7.08 4.83
CA VAL A 23 -7.29 6.37 5.87
C VAL A 23 -5.81 6.72 5.71
N THR A 24 -5.09 6.95 6.81
CA THR A 24 -3.64 7.18 6.75
C THR A 24 -2.91 5.89 7.05
N VAL A 25 -2.10 5.41 6.11
CA VAL A 25 -1.16 4.31 6.35
C VAL A 25 0.24 4.89 6.51
N THR A 26 1.03 4.34 7.43
CA THR A 26 2.44 4.71 7.57
C THR A 26 3.31 3.49 7.37
N GLY A 27 4.39 3.65 6.62
CA GLY A 27 5.32 2.56 6.38
C GLY A 27 6.50 2.92 5.49
N TYR A 28 7.22 1.91 5.02
CA TYR A 28 8.34 2.08 4.09
C TYR A 28 7.87 1.95 2.65
N VAL A 29 8.31 2.87 1.79
CA VAL A 29 8.02 2.83 0.36
C VAL A 29 9.08 2.00 -0.36
N VAL A 30 8.67 0.89 -0.96
CA VAL A 30 9.54 -0.06 -1.65
C VAL A 30 9.11 -0.27 -3.10
N SER A 31 10.02 -0.72 -3.95
CA SER A 31 9.68 -1.05 -5.34
C SER A 31 8.94 -2.41 -5.41
N GLY A 32 8.14 -2.60 -6.46
CA GLY A 32 7.57 -3.91 -6.76
C GLY A 32 8.64 -4.95 -7.09
N ASP A 33 9.70 -4.53 -7.78
CA ASP A 33 10.84 -5.40 -8.13
C ASP A 33 11.55 -5.97 -6.91
N PHE A 34 11.70 -5.17 -5.84
CA PHE A 34 12.24 -5.65 -4.58
C PHE A 34 11.38 -6.79 -4.02
N LEU A 35 10.06 -6.60 -3.92
CA LEU A 35 9.15 -7.60 -3.35
C LEU A 35 9.10 -8.88 -4.18
N LEU A 36 9.15 -8.75 -5.51
CA LEU A 36 9.21 -9.90 -6.41
C LEU A 36 10.56 -10.63 -6.32
N THR A 37 11.66 -9.90 -6.26
CA THR A 37 13.00 -10.49 -6.09
C THR A 37 13.12 -11.20 -4.75
N TYR A 38 12.62 -10.58 -3.68
CA TYR A 38 12.55 -11.17 -2.34
C TYR A 38 11.71 -12.46 -2.36
N TYR A 39 10.53 -12.42 -2.98
CA TYR A 39 9.69 -13.61 -3.14
C TYR A 39 10.46 -14.75 -3.83
N LYS A 40 11.05 -14.48 -5.00
CA LYS A 40 11.75 -15.51 -5.78
C LYS A 40 12.94 -16.09 -5.03
N ASN A 41 13.76 -15.24 -4.43
CA ASN A 41 15.02 -15.66 -3.83
C ASN A 41 14.87 -16.26 -2.43
N VAL A 42 14.01 -15.66 -1.60
CA VAL A 42 13.90 -16.01 -0.17
C VAL A 42 12.74 -16.96 0.08
N VAL A 43 11.56 -16.64 -0.45
CA VAL A 43 10.33 -17.40 -0.17
C VAL A 43 10.25 -18.65 -1.05
N ALA A 44 10.29 -18.48 -2.37
CA ALA A 44 10.18 -19.57 -3.33
C ALA A 44 11.51 -20.30 -3.54
N ARG A 45 12.64 -19.69 -3.16
CA ARG A 45 14.01 -20.21 -3.32
C ARG A 45 14.32 -20.64 -4.76
N ASN A 46 13.77 -19.91 -5.73
CA ASN A 46 14.00 -20.08 -7.15
C ASN A 46 14.11 -18.71 -7.84
N PRO A 47 15.34 -18.16 -8.00
CA PRO A 47 15.57 -16.86 -8.63
C PRO A 47 15.04 -16.74 -10.07
N ASN A 48 15.03 -17.88 -10.80
CA ASN A 48 14.60 -17.94 -12.20
C ASN A 48 13.11 -18.26 -12.35
N LEU A 49 12.34 -18.24 -11.25
CA LEU A 49 10.91 -18.48 -11.31
C LEU A 49 10.23 -17.44 -12.21
N GLU A 50 9.57 -17.91 -13.25
CA GLU A 50 8.69 -17.08 -14.08
C GLU A 50 7.31 -16.99 -13.40
N LEU A 51 6.84 -15.76 -13.23
CA LEU A 51 5.54 -15.49 -12.60
C LEU A 51 4.59 -14.98 -13.67
N PRO A 52 3.48 -15.69 -13.96
CA PRO A 52 2.39 -15.16 -14.75
C PRO A 52 1.86 -13.85 -14.16
N MET A 53 1.42 -12.91 -15.00
CA MET A 53 0.95 -11.59 -14.57
C MET A 53 -0.13 -11.67 -13.47
N ILE A 54 -1.05 -12.64 -13.58
CA ILE A 54 -2.12 -12.87 -12.60
C ILE A 54 -1.61 -13.28 -11.20
N GLN A 55 -0.38 -13.78 -11.10
CA GLN A 55 0.23 -14.24 -9.84
C GLN A 55 1.14 -13.19 -9.20
N ILE A 56 1.49 -12.10 -9.90
CA ILE A 56 2.36 -11.03 -9.38
C ILE A 56 1.79 -10.44 -8.09
N GLY A 57 0.49 -10.13 -8.09
CA GLY A 57 -0.19 -9.57 -6.92
C GLY A 57 -0.08 -10.47 -5.69
N THR A 58 -0.28 -11.78 -5.89
CA THR A 58 -0.17 -12.82 -4.86
C THR A 58 1.26 -13.00 -4.36
N ALA A 59 2.25 -13.05 -5.26
CA ALA A 59 3.65 -13.15 -4.90
C ALA A 59 4.11 -11.98 -4.00
N ILE A 60 3.69 -10.75 -4.35
CA ILE A 60 3.95 -9.56 -3.54
C ILE A 60 3.30 -9.65 -2.16
N ALA A 61 2.05 -10.12 -2.09
CA ALA A 61 1.36 -10.30 -0.81
C ALA A 61 2.05 -11.35 0.08
N ILE A 62 2.50 -12.46 -0.50
CA ILE A 62 3.24 -13.51 0.23
C ILE A 62 4.59 -12.98 0.72
N ALA A 63 5.36 -12.26 -0.13
CA ALA A 63 6.61 -11.65 0.30
C ALA A 63 6.43 -10.68 1.46
N THR A 64 5.39 -9.84 1.39
CA THR A 64 5.06 -8.89 2.47
C THR A 64 4.76 -9.62 3.77
N LYS A 65 3.93 -10.66 3.73
CA LYS A 65 3.60 -11.48 4.90
C LYS A 65 4.84 -12.17 5.48
N HIS A 66 5.72 -12.69 4.62
CA HIS A 66 6.97 -13.31 5.03
C HIS A 66 7.89 -12.31 5.74
N ILE A 67 8.09 -11.11 5.17
CA ILE A 67 8.86 -10.03 5.80
C ILE A 67 8.27 -9.68 7.17
N GLY A 68 6.95 -9.56 7.28
CA GLY A 68 6.27 -9.29 8.55
C GLY A 68 6.53 -10.38 9.60
N THR A 69 6.52 -11.65 9.19
CA THR A 69 6.81 -12.77 10.10
C THR A 69 8.27 -12.77 10.56
N GLU A 70 9.22 -12.61 9.63
CA GLU A 70 10.67 -12.58 9.93
C GLU A 70 11.06 -11.43 10.84
N THR A 71 10.36 -10.30 10.74
CA THR A 71 10.66 -9.09 11.50
C THR A 71 9.80 -8.96 12.76
N GLY A 72 8.87 -9.87 13.01
CA GLY A 72 7.94 -9.80 14.15
C GLY A 72 6.76 -8.84 13.96
N ILE A 73 6.69 -8.09 12.85
CA ILE A 73 5.55 -7.25 12.49
C ILE A 73 4.49 -8.09 11.75
N THR A 74 3.81 -8.98 12.49
CA THR A 74 2.95 -10.03 11.91
C THR A 74 1.77 -9.54 11.07
N CYS A 75 1.37 -8.29 11.29
CA CYS A 75 0.28 -7.61 10.60
C CYS A 75 0.75 -6.67 9.47
N LEU A 76 2.04 -6.74 9.10
CA LEU A 76 2.58 -6.00 7.97
C LEU A 76 1.79 -6.35 6.70
N HIS A 77 1.26 -5.34 6.04
CA HIS A 77 0.53 -5.50 4.79
C HIS A 77 1.05 -4.52 3.75
N ARG A 78 0.55 -4.64 2.51
CA ARG A 78 1.00 -3.83 1.38
C ARG A 78 -0.12 -2.94 0.88
N GLN A 79 0.20 -1.67 0.62
CA GLN A 79 -0.65 -0.74 -0.11
C GLN A 79 0.07 -0.32 -1.40
N PHE A 80 -0.62 -0.34 -2.53
CA PHE A 80 -0.05 0.21 -3.76
C PHE A 80 -0.25 1.73 -3.79
N ILE A 81 0.84 2.45 -4.05
CA ILE A 81 0.88 3.90 -4.23
C ILE A 81 0.87 4.18 -5.74
N TRP A 82 -0.29 4.52 -6.27
CA TRP A 82 -0.48 4.68 -7.72
C TRP A 82 0.37 5.82 -8.31
N GLN A 83 0.53 6.93 -7.58
CA GLN A 83 1.24 8.13 -8.04
C GLN A 83 2.72 7.85 -8.31
N SER A 84 3.34 6.99 -7.50
CA SER A 84 4.74 6.61 -7.63
C SER A 84 4.94 5.22 -8.24
N ARG A 85 3.87 4.47 -8.48
CA ARG A 85 3.88 3.04 -8.89
C ARG A 85 4.75 2.18 -7.98
N ARG A 86 4.75 2.49 -6.67
CA ARG A 86 5.50 1.77 -5.63
C ARG A 86 4.54 1.13 -4.63
N TYR A 87 5.07 0.30 -3.75
CA TYR A 87 4.31 -0.27 -2.65
C TYR A 87 4.74 0.39 -1.34
N MET A 88 3.79 0.68 -0.47
CA MET A 88 4.06 0.90 0.94
C MET A 88 3.93 -0.44 1.68
N LEU A 89 4.95 -0.80 2.45
CA LEU A 89 4.83 -1.83 3.48
C LEU A 89 4.29 -1.14 4.74
N CYS A 90 2.97 -1.24 4.91
CA CYS A 90 2.21 -0.56 5.93
C CYS A 90 2.46 -1.19 7.30
N VAL A 91 3.04 -0.41 8.20
CA VAL A 91 3.26 -0.76 9.60
C VAL A 91 2.08 -0.31 10.45
N TYR A 92 1.61 0.92 10.20
CA TYR A 92 0.51 1.53 10.92
C TYR A 92 -0.62 1.86 9.96
N GLU A 93 -1.84 1.82 10.48
CA GLU A 93 -3.05 2.26 9.78
C GLU A 93 -3.93 3.01 10.76
N ASP A 94 -4.04 4.32 10.56
CA ASP A 94 -4.90 5.22 11.31
C ASP A 94 -6.16 5.51 10.49
N ASP A 95 -7.25 4.85 10.89
CA ASP A 95 -8.60 5.12 10.41
C ASP A 95 -9.33 6.03 11.42
N PRO A 96 -9.64 7.29 11.06
CA PRO A 96 -10.35 8.21 11.95
C PRO A 96 -11.83 7.84 12.19
N TYR A 97 -12.39 6.93 11.38
CA TYR A 97 -13.84 6.65 11.37
C TYR A 97 -14.19 5.21 11.79
N SER A 98 -13.23 4.29 11.78
CA SER A 98 -13.40 2.95 12.37
C SER A 98 -12.84 2.89 13.79
N HIS A 99 -13.71 2.67 14.76
CA HIS A 99 -13.33 2.25 16.12
C HIS A 99 -13.22 0.73 16.26
N ARG A 100 -13.39 -0.06 15.19
CA ARG A 100 -13.42 -1.53 15.24
C ARG A 100 -12.18 -2.20 14.64
N ARG A 101 -11.74 -3.23 15.38
CA ARG A 101 -10.62 -4.18 15.20
C ARG A 101 -10.11 -4.34 13.76
N GLY A 102 -8.83 -4.02 13.57
CA GLY A 102 -8.07 -4.28 12.34
C GLY A 102 -7.06 -3.18 12.01
N CYS A 103 -7.37 -1.94 12.39
CA CYS A 103 -6.46 -0.81 12.26
C CYS A 103 -5.38 -0.88 13.36
N LEU A 104 -4.12 -0.69 12.95
CA LEU A 104 -2.97 -0.70 13.85
C LEU A 104 -2.57 0.74 14.08
N LYS A 105 -3.29 1.42 14.97
CA LYS A 105 -2.97 2.79 15.28
C LYS A 105 -1.60 2.83 15.91
N ARG A 106 -0.81 3.85 15.55
CA ARG A 106 0.55 3.98 16.09
C ARG A 106 0.54 3.97 17.62
N SER A 107 -0.39 4.70 18.23
CA SER A 107 -0.59 4.77 19.68
C SER A 107 -0.88 3.42 20.34
N ASP A 108 -1.46 2.47 19.60
CA ASP A 108 -1.92 1.21 20.18
C ASP A 108 -0.81 0.16 20.19
N VAL A 109 0.18 0.28 19.30
CA VAL A 109 1.22 -0.72 19.08
C VAL A 109 2.65 -0.20 19.27
N GLU A 110 2.86 1.11 19.38
CA GLU A 110 4.20 1.68 19.61
C GLU A 110 4.81 1.27 20.96
N SER A 111 3.98 0.91 21.94
CA SER A 111 4.40 0.35 23.22
C SER A 111 4.44 -1.18 23.25
N ASP A 112 4.02 -1.87 22.19
CA ASP A 112 4.07 -3.34 22.14
C ASP A 112 5.53 -3.79 21.99
N PRO A 113 6.08 -4.61 22.91
CA PRO A 113 7.46 -5.09 22.85
C PRO A 113 7.81 -5.77 21.51
N ALA A 114 6.87 -6.47 20.88
CA ALA A 114 7.09 -7.12 19.59
C ALA A 114 7.31 -6.09 18.48
N TRP A 115 6.61 -4.95 18.51
CA TRP A 115 6.81 -3.85 17.57
C TRP A 115 8.08 -3.07 17.85
N VAL A 116 8.37 -2.79 19.13
CA VAL A 116 9.58 -2.08 19.55
C VAL A 116 10.84 -2.82 19.07
N VAL A 117 10.85 -4.14 19.14
CA VAL A 117 11.95 -4.97 18.62
C VAL A 117 11.86 -5.14 17.10
N GLY A 118 10.65 -5.34 16.58
CA GLY A 118 10.44 -5.69 15.18
C GLY A 118 10.70 -4.55 14.19
N LEU A 119 10.43 -3.29 14.58
CA LEU A 119 10.62 -2.14 13.70
C LEU A 119 12.09 -1.91 13.30
N PRO A 120 13.06 -1.93 14.24
CA PRO A 120 14.48 -1.94 13.89
C PRO A 120 14.88 -3.09 12.97
N LEU A 121 14.33 -4.30 13.19
CA LEU A 121 14.60 -5.47 12.35
C LEU A 121 14.05 -5.29 10.94
N LEU A 122 12.83 -4.76 10.80
CA LEU A 122 12.24 -4.43 9.51
C LEU A 122 13.09 -3.43 8.75
N HIS A 123 13.47 -2.31 9.39
CA HIS A 123 14.34 -1.32 8.76
C HIS A 123 15.67 -1.93 8.33
N LYS A 124 16.32 -2.71 9.21
CA LYS A 124 17.60 -3.39 8.91
C LYS A 124 17.46 -4.32 7.71
N LEU A 125 16.44 -5.17 7.67
CA LEU A 125 16.18 -6.08 6.56
C LEU A 125 16.01 -5.32 5.25
N LEU A 126 15.20 -4.25 5.24
CA LEU A 126 14.97 -3.45 4.04
C LEU A 126 16.27 -2.77 3.55
N VAL A 127 17.13 -2.31 4.45
CA VAL A 127 18.45 -1.74 4.10
C VAL A 127 19.39 -2.81 3.55
N GLU A 128 19.47 -3.98 4.20
CA GLU A 128 20.32 -5.10 3.76
C GLU A 128 19.96 -5.58 2.36
N HIS A 129 18.66 -5.62 2.05
CA HIS A 129 18.15 -5.95 0.72
C HIS A 129 18.14 -4.76 -0.26
N ARG A 130 18.66 -3.58 0.15
CA ARG A 130 18.71 -2.34 -0.65
C ARG A 130 17.33 -1.89 -1.14
N ALA A 131 16.28 -2.21 -0.39
CA ALA A 131 14.92 -1.75 -0.67
C ALA A 131 14.72 -0.28 -0.31
N ILE A 132 15.45 0.20 0.71
CA ILE A 132 15.47 1.58 1.22
C ILE A 132 16.90 2.02 1.56
N GLN A 133 17.11 3.32 1.74
CA GLN A 133 18.39 3.87 2.22
C GLN A 133 18.52 3.75 3.76
N GLN A 134 19.76 3.79 4.28
CA GLN A 134 20.02 3.63 5.71
C GLN A 134 19.38 4.69 6.61
N ASN A 135 19.15 5.90 6.09
CA ASN A 135 18.52 7.01 6.79
C ASN A 135 17.06 7.23 6.37
N GLU A 136 16.50 6.34 5.55
CA GLU A 136 15.13 6.46 5.07
C GLU A 136 14.15 6.26 6.22
N ARG A 137 13.18 7.17 6.33
CA ARG A 137 12.16 7.12 7.37
C ARG A 137 10.85 6.62 6.78
N MET A 138 10.02 6.03 7.65
CA MET A 138 8.64 5.75 7.26
C MET A 138 7.93 7.02 6.80
N SER A 139 7.09 6.88 5.80
CA SER A 139 6.28 7.95 5.23
C SER A 139 4.81 7.67 5.47
N ASP A 140 4.03 8.73 5.68
CA ASP A 140 2.58 8.65 5.73
C ASP A 140 2.01 8.72 4.30
N TYR A 141 0.98 7.93 4.03
CA TYR A 141 0.26 7.92 2.76
C TYR A 141 -1.24 7.82 3.01
N GLN A 142 -2.01 8.67 2.31
CA GLN A 142 -3.46 8.69 2.42
C GLN A 142 -4.07 7.76 1.37
N VAL A 143 -4.84 6.78 1.84
CA VAL A 143 -5.59 5.83 1.02
C VAL A 143 -7.06 6.22 1.08
N PHE A 144 -7.64 6.59 -0.05
CA PHE A 144 -9.08 6.78 -0.10
C PHE A 144 -9.74 5.39 -0.12
N ARG A 145 -10.82 5.20 0.64
CA ARG A 145 -11.52 3.91 0.75
C ARG A 145 -11.93 3.33 -0.62
N ARG A 146 -12.24 4.21 -1.58
CA ARG A 146 -12.52 3.91 -3.00
C ARG A 146 -11.31 3.38 -3.79
N ASP A 147 -10.09 3.64 -3.34
CA ASP A 147 -8.83 3.17 -3.97
C ASP A 147 -8.55 1.69 -3.71
N ARG A 148 -9.45 1.01 -2.98
CA ARG A 148 -9.53 -0.45 -2.93
C ARG A 148 -10.02 -0.99 -4.28
N GLU A 149 -9.11 -0.95 -5.24
CA GLU A 149 -8.92 -1.71 -6.50
C GLU A 149 -9.61 -1.34 -7.84
N PRO A 150 -10.93 -1.05 -8.02
CA PRO A 150 -11.45 -0.81 -9.39
C PRO A 150 -11.55 0.65 -9.89
N ALA A 151 -11.85 1.63 -9.03
CA ALA A 151 -12.34 2.94 -9.51
C ALA A 151 -11.26 3.86 -10.12
N VAL A 152 -10.00 3.70 -9.71
CA VAL A 152 -8.88 4.54 -10.16
C VAL A 152 -8.27 4.03 -11.46
N ALA A 153 -8.32 2.72 -11.73
CA ALA A 153 -7.87 2.16 -13.01
C ALA A 153 -8.62 2.79 -14.22
N ALA A 154 -9.90 3.12 -14.04
CA ALA A 154 -10.69 3.84 -15.02
C ALA A 154 -10.25 5.30 -15.21
N GLN A 155 -9.80 5.98 -14.14
CA GLN A 155 -9.32 7.37 -14.23
C GLN A 155 -7.93 7.50 -14.83
N VAL A 156 -7.03 6.56 -14.58
CA VAL A 156 -5.67 6.57 -15.18
C VAL A 156 -5.76 6.31 -16.68
N SER A 157 -6.56 5.34 -17.12
CA SER A 157 -6.82 5.10 -18.55
C SER A 157 -7.43 6.33 -19.23
N LEU A 158 -8.32 7.05 -18.54
CA LEU A 158 -8.92 8.30 -19.04
C LEU A 158 -7.89 9.43 -19.14
N LEU A 159 -7.04 9.62 -18.12
CA LEU A 159 -6.00 10.65 -18.11
C LEU A 159 -4.92 10.38 -19.17
N GLU A 160 -4.48 9.13 -19.33
CA GLU A 160 -3.54 8.73 -20.38
C GLU A 160 -4.17 8.93 -21.77
N SER A 161 -5.45 8.61 -21.93
CA SER A 161 -6.20 8.87 -23.18
C SER A 161 -6.35 10.36 -23.49
N LEU A 162 -6.58 11.20 -22.47
CA LEU A 162 -6.72 12.65 -22.63
C LEU A 162 -5.38 13.32 -22.95
N GLN A 163 -4.29 12.87 -22.32
CA GLN A 163 -2.93 13.35 -22.63
C GLN A 163 -2.49 12.92 -24.03
N ALA A 164 -2.81 11.69 -24.45
CA ALA A 164 -2.54 11.21 -25.81
C ALA A 164 -3.30 12.01 -26.87
N LYS A 165 -4.57 12.37 -26.61
CA LYS A 165 -5.37 13.24 -27.49
C LYS A 165 -4.81 14.66 -27.57
N ARG A 166 -4.38 15.25 -26.46
CA ARG A 166 -3.75 16.60 -26.45
C ARG A 166 -2.44 16.64 -27.24
N ARG A 167 -1.60 15.60 -27.15
CA ARG A 167 -0.35 15.53 -27.93
C ARG A 167 -0.59 15.45 -29.44
N ARG A 168 -1.68 14.82 -29.87
CA ARG A 168 -2.06 14.76 -31.30
C ARG A 168 -2.71 16.04 -31.83
N ALA A 169 -3.28 16.87 -30.97
CA ALA A 169 -3.89 18.14 -31.37
C ALA A 169 -2.87 19.29 -31.51
N HIS A 170 -1.62 19.06 -31.09
CA HIS A 170 -0.51 20.02 -31.17
C HIS A 170 0.60 19.59 -32.16
N LEU A 171 0.33 18.55 -32.96
CA LEU A 171 1.10 18.14 -34.13
C LEU A 171 0.27 18.44 -35.38
#